data_AF-A0A821RHF6-F1
#
_entry.id   AF-A0A821RHF6-F1
#
_cell.length_a   1.000
_cell.length_b   1.000
_cell.length_c   1.000
_cell.angle_alpha   90.00
_cell.angle_beta   90.00
_cell.angle_gamma   90.00
#
_symmetry.space_group_name_H-M   'P 1'
#
loop_
_entity.id
_entity.type
_entity.pdbx_description
1 polymer ?
#
loop_
_entity_poly.entity_id
_entity_poly.type
_entity_poly.pdbx_seq_one_letter_code
_entity_poly.pdbx_strand_id
1 'polypeptide(L)'
;MLKACMAKFEQHFRLRELLLSTGNRQLVEHTTKDSYWADGGDGSGRNQLGITLVQRKSPVSRFIEVGGTCSTGAVDQYLGVGLL
;
A
#
# COMPACT_ATOMS: atom_id res chain seq x y z
N MET A 1 3.67 -1.49 -15.54
CA MET A 1 4.33 -1.55 -14.22
C MET A 1 3.36 -1.37 -13.06
N LEU A 2 2.58 -0.28 -13.02
CA LEU A 2 1.63 0.02 -11.93
C LEU A 2 0.66 -1.14 -11.58
N LYS A 3 0.08 -1.82 -12.57
CA LYS A 3 -0.83 -2.95 -12.34
C LYS A 3 -0.17 -4.09 -11.54
N ALA A 4 1.10 -4.41 -11.81
CA ALA A 4 1.81 -5.47 -11.11
C ALA A 4 2.11 -5.09 -9.65
N CYS A 5 2.42 -3.81 -9.40
CA CYS A 5 2.56 -3.29 -8.03
C CYS A 5 1.23 -3.38 -7.28
N MET A 6 0.12 -2.94 -7.89
CA MET A 6 -1.20 -3.02 -7.24
C MET A 6 -1.63 -4.47 -7.00
N ALA A 7 -1.33 -5.40 -7.91
CA ALA A 7 -1.67 -6.81 -7.72
C ALA A 7 -1.09 -7.37 -6.41
N LYS A 8 0.12 -6.97 -6.00
CA LYS A 8 0.70 -7.36 -4.70
C LYS A 8 -0.09 -6.80 -3.52
N PHE A 9 -0.54 -5.56 -3.60
CA PHE A 9 -1.35 -4.93 -2.55
C PHE A 9 -2.80 -5.44 -2.54
N GLU A 10 -3.32 -5.88 -3.68
CA GLU A 10 -4.63 -6.54 -3.79
C GLU A 10 -4.59 -7.96 -3.21
N GLN A 11 -3.51 -8.72 -3.46
CA GLN A 11 -3.30 -10.05 -2.90
C GLN A 11 -3.05 -10.04 -1.38
N HIS A 12 -2.53 -8.94 -0.83
CA HIS A 12 -2.17 -8.82 0.58
C HIS A 12 -2.90 -7.66 1.27
N PHE A 13 -4.10 -7.92 1.79
CA PHE A 13 -4.95 -6.93 2.47
C PHE A 13 -4.24 -6.16 3.59
N ARG A 14 -3.39 -6.83 4.38
CA ARG A 14 -2.62 -6.21 5.47
C ARG A 14 -1.60 -5.18 4.98
N LEU A 15 -0.97 -5.43 3.83
CA LEU A 15 -0.05 -4.47 3.21
C LEU A 15 -0.79 -3.24 2.69
N ARG A 16 -2.00 -3.45 2.14
CA ARG A 16 -2.88 -2.35 1.73
C ARG A 16 -3.31 -1.50 2.92
N GLU A 17 -3.70 -2.10 4.04
CA GLU A 17 -4.02 -1.37 5.26
C GLU A 17 -2.83 -0.57 5.78
N LEU A 18 -1.63 -1.18 5.84
CA LEU A 18 -0.41 -0.49 6.24
C LEU A 18 -0.08 0.68 5.30
N LEU A 19 -0.30 0.48 4.00
CA LEU A 19 -0.14 1.53 3.01
C LEU A 19 -1.14 2.67 3.24
N LEU A 20 -2.39 2.38 3.61
CA LEU A 20 -3.40 3.39 3.92
C LEU A 20 -3.15 4.07 5.28
N SER A 21 -2.63 3.35 6.27
CA SER A 21 -2.37 3.88 7.62
C SER A 21 -1.24 4.92 7.65
N THR A 22 -0.33 4.89 6.66
CA THR A 22 0.65 5.98 6.47
C THR A 22 0.01 7.33 6.10
N GLY A 23 -1.28 7.34 5.74
CA GLY A 23 -2.06 8.55 5.48
C GLY A 23 -1.47 9.40 4.36
N ASN A 24 -1.40 10.71 4.61
CA ASN A 24 -0.91 11.74 3.66
C ASN A 24 0.62 11.88 3.64
N ARG A 25 1.36 10.98 4.30
CA ARG A 25 2.83 11.01 4.27
C ARG A 25 3.34 10.58 2.90
N GLN A 26 4.40 11.25 2.44
CA GLN A 26 5.13 10.81 1.27
C GLN A 26 5.82 9.47 1.57
N LEU A 27 5.72 8.56 0.62
CA LEU A 27 6.47 7.31 0.64
C LEU A 27 7.73 7.52 -0.17
N VAL A 28 8.88 7.24 0.41
CA VAL A 28 10.17 7.35 -0.25
C VAL A 28 10.88 6.02 -0.06
N GLU A 29 11.26 5.38 -1.14
CA GLU A 29 12.17 4.25 -1.08
C GLU A 29 13.61 4.80 -1.05
N HIS A 30 14.33 4.49 0.02
CA HIS A 30 15.71 4.90 0.19
C HIS A 30 16.66 3.82 -0.31
N THR A 31 17.24 4.00 -1.50
CA THR A 31 18.23 3.06 -2.04
C THR A 31 19.20 3.74 -3.02
N THR A 32 20.48 3.40 -2.90
CA THR A 32 21.54 3.88 -3.80
C THR A 32 21.54 3.18 -5.16
N LYS A 33 20.74 2.12 -5.32
CA LYS A 33 20.76 1.26 -6.52
C LYS A 33 19.75 1.68 -7.58
N ASP A 34 18.72 2.43 -7.22
CA ASP A 34 17.66 2.82 -8.14
C ASP A 34 17.26 4.29 -7.93
N SER A 35 17.72 5.15 -8.83
CA SER A 35 17.38 6.58 -8.82
C SER A 35 16.10 6.90 -9.60
N TYR A 36 15.49 5.93 -10.29
CA TYR A 36 14.27 6.15 -11.05
C TYR A 36 13.03 5.81 -10.22
N TRP A 37 13.01 4.64 -9.57
CA TRP A 37 11.90 4.23 -8.71
C TRP A 37 12.05 4.72 -7.28
N ALA A 38 13.28 4.97 -6.83
CA ALA A 38 13.62 5.39 -5.49
C ALA A 38 14.31 6.77 -5.46
N ASP A 39 14.89 7.14 -4.33
CA ASP A 39 15.55 8.43 -4.09
C ASP A 39 17.05 8.47 -4.46
N GLY A 40 17.61 7.37 -4.98
CA GLY A 40 19.04 7.30 -5.33
C GLY A 40 19.99 7.30 -4.12
N GLY A 41 19.49 7.22 -2.89
CA GLY A 41 20.28 7.22 -1.65
C GLY A 41 20.80 8.59 -1.22
N ASP A 42 20.71 9.59 -2.09
CA ASP A 42 21.09 10.99 -1.85
C ASP A 42 19.88 11.95 -1.92
N GLY A 43 18.69 11.42 -2.20
CA GLY A 43 17.48 12.23 -2.38
C GLY A 43 17.31 12.81 -3.79
N SER A 44 18.24 12.54 -4.71
CA SER A 44 18.18 13.04 -6.11
C SER A 44 17.28 12.21 -7.02
N GLY A 45 16.90 11.00 -6.57
CA GLY A 45 16.09 10.09 -7.33
C GLY A 45 14.63 10.55 -7.51
N ARG A 46 13.97 10.00 -8.53
CA ARG A 46 12.63 10.42 -8.96
C ARG A 46 11.49 9.86 -8.10
N ASN A 47 11.78 8.91 -7.20
CA ASN A 47 10.82 8.28 -6.30
C ASN A 47 9.48 7.91 -6.98
N GLN A 48 9.55 7.37 -8.21
CA GLN A 48 8.35 7.08 -9.00
C GLN A 48 7.45 6.05 -8.31
N LEU A 49 8.03 5.17 -7.48
CA LEU A 49 7.27 4.20 -6.69
C LEU A 49 6.38 4.92 -5.68
N GLY A 50 6.96 5.81 -4.88
CA GLY A 50 6.25 6.59 -3.88
C GLY A 50 5.15 7.46 -4.46
N ILE A 51 5.46 8.19 -5.54
CA ILE A 51 4.51 9.06 -6.26
C ILE A 51 3.32 8.24 -6.76
N THR A 52 3.60 7.10 -7.40
CA THR A 52 2.57 6.24 -7.97
C THR A 52 1.65 5.64 -6.90
N LEU A 53 2.22 5.26 -5.74
CA LEU A 53 1.46 4.76 -4.60
C LEU A 53 0.58 5.84 -3.97
N VAL A 54 1.12 7.05 -3.74
CA VAL A 54 0.38 8.19 -3.20
C VAL A 54 -0.77 8.60 -4.13
N GLN A 55 -0.53 8.64 -5.45
CA GLN A 55 -1.55 8.95 -6.45
C GLN A 55 -2.72 7.95 -6.40
N ARG A 56 -2.45 6.67 -6.14
CA ARG A 56 -3.48 5.62 -6.01
C ARG A 56 -4.19 5.60 -4.66
N LYS A 57 -3.62 6.17 -3.60
CA LYS A 57 -4.33 6.39 -2.32
C LYS A 57 -5.40 7.48 -2.45
N SER A 58 -5.16 8.49 -3.27
CA SER A 58 -6.01 9.69 -3.41
C SER A 58 -7.51 9.47 -3.73
N PRO A 59 -7.99 8.37 -4.33
CA PRO A 59 -9.42 8.16 -4.54
C PRO A 59 -10.20 7.70 -3.29
N VAL A 60 -9.54 7.26 -2.22
CA VAL A 60 -10.19 6.69 -1.01
C VAL A 60 -10.41 7.74 0.09
N SER A 61 -10.19 9.03 -0.20
CA SER A 61 -10.45 10.11 0.78
C SER A 61 -11.89 10.63 0.75
N ARG A 62 -12.78 10.03 -0.04
CA ARG A 62 -14.21 10.37 -0.06
C ARG A 62 -14.98 9.13 0.36
N PHE A 63 -15.46 9.12 1.61
CA PHE A 63 -16.23 8.05 2.27
C PHE A 63 -15.46 6.85 2.83
N ILE A 64 -14.56 7.08 3.80
CA ILE A 64 -14.43 6.10 4.89
C ILE A 64 -15.06 6.76 6.11
N GLU A 65 -16.35 6.46 6.33
CA GLU A 65 -16.92 6.61 7.66
C GLU A 65 -16.06 5.77 8.60
N VAL A 66 -15.55 6.42 9.64
CA VAL A 66 -14.75 5.83 10.69
C VAL A 66 -15.63 4.85 11.46
N GLY A 67 -15.78 3.64 10.94
CA GLY A 67 -16.36 2.49 11.62
C GLY A 67 -15.32 1.85 12.54
N GLY A 68 -14.80 2.64 13.49
CA GLY A 68 -14.01 2.10 14.59
C GLY A 68 -14.91 1.37 15.57
N THR A 69 -15.31 0.14 15.25
CA THR A 69 -15.84 -0.77 16.26
C THR A 69 -14.67 -1.39 17.02
N CYS A 70 -14.30 -0.70 18.09
CA CYS A 70 -13.71 -1.31 19.27
C CYS A 70 -14.75 -2.30 19.84
N SER A 71 -14.65 -3.59 19.49
CA SER A 71 -15.19 -4.69 20.31
C SER A 71 -14.99 -6.05 19.63
N THR A 72 -14.30 -6.94 20.34
CA THR A 72 -14.64 -8.37 20.44
C THR A 72 -14.26 -9.28 19.26
N GLY A 73 -13.61 -10.41 19.59
CA GLY A 73 -12.93 -11.29 18.64
C GLY A 73 -13.81 -12.20 17.77
N ALA A 74 -13.09 -13.02 16.97
CA ALA A 74 -13.56 -14.10 16.08
C ALA A 74 -14.28 -13.55 14.82
N VAL A 75 -14.08 -13.96 13.56
CA VAL A 75 -13.62 -15.18 12.87
C VAL A 75 -13.30 -14.81 11.38
N ASP A 76 -12.75 -15.77 10.62
CA ASP A 76 -12.78 -15.89 9.15
C ASP A 76 -11.80 -15.11 8.27
N GLN A 77 -10.71 -15.80 7.86
CA GLN A 77 -10.36 -16.08 6.45
C GLN A 77 -9.00 -16.81 6.36
N TYR A 78 -8.96 -18.06 6.79
CA TYR A 78 -7.89 -18.99 6.40
C TYR A 78 -8.51 -20.16 5.64
N LEU A 79 -8.19 -20.21 4.35
CA LEU A 79 -8.22 -21.37 3.44
C LEU A 79 -9.54 -22.15 3.29
N GLY A 80 -10.40 -21.64 2.41
CA GLY A 80 -11.23 -22.47 1.54
C GLY A 80 -10.53 -22.70 0.19
N VAL A 81 -9.55 -23.61 0.14
CA VAL A 81 -9.14 -24.27 -1.12
C VAL A 81 -9.31 -25.77 -0.95
N GLY A 82 -10.55 -26.22 -1.06
CA GLY A 82 -10.86 -27.61 -1.38
C GLY A 82 -10.46 -27.84 -2.83
N LEU A 83 -9.30 -28.47 -3.02
CA LEU A 83 -8.91 -29.06 -4.29
C LEU A 83 -9.82 -30.28 -4.52
N LEU A 84 -10.74 -30.16 -5.47
CA LEU A 84 -11.32 -31.27 -6.23
C LEU A 84 -10.75 -31.17 -7.65
#